data_AF-A0A645I0G2-F1
#
_entry.id   AF-A0A645I0G2-F1
#
_cell.length_a   1.000
_cell.length_b   1.000
_cell.length_c   1.000
_cell.angle_alpha   90.00
_cell.angle_beta   90.00
_cell.angle_gamma   90.00
#
_symmetry.space_group_name_H-M   'P 1'
#
loop_
_entity.id
_entity.type
_entity.pdbx_description
1 polymer ?
#
loop_
_entity_poly.entity_id
_entity_poly.type
_entity_poly.pdbx_seq_one_letter_code
_entity_poly.pdbx_strand_id
1 'polypeptide(L)'
;MEVFLDPGRTCGKYFQIAAGVNGAMYDSRCKREWTTKWSAEVTFSKDAWQVRFTLPFSDPGMLRPKIGDIWGFNLCRNVKLSGNYFSTWAQVGSVFHRPALFGKLIFGSPEAAEQAMNAKVAKELDRLEKELRTKGGYEFFAPKIQSLRRKCSELDIRDIRDEWIVIEAINNSKTGRN
;
A
#
# COMPACT_ATOMS: atom_id res chain seq x y z
N MET A 1 14.48 -14.27 10.18
CA MET A 1 13.72 -13.66 9.07
C MET A 1 13.07 -12.38 9.58
N GLU A 2 12.90 -11.41 8.71
CA GLU A 2 12.19 -10.17 9.00
C GLU A 2 11.16 -9.92 7.91
N VAL A 3 9.94 -9.56 8.29
CA VAL A 3 8.82 -9.25 7.40
C VAL A 3 8.43 -7.80 7.63
N PHE A 4 8.30 -7.05 6.54
CA PHE A 4 7.87 -5.65 6.55
C PHE A 4 6.52 -5.52 5.85
N LEU A 5 5.60 -4.80 6.48
CA LEU A 5 4.23 -4.61 6.03
C LEU A 5 3.86 -3.12 6.10
N ASP A 6 3.40 -2.55 5.00
CA ASP A 6 2.88 -1.18 4.92
C ASP A 6 1.41 -1.24 4.44
N PRO A 7 0.46 -1.41 5.37
CA PRO A 7 -0.96 -1.47 5.05
C PRO A 7 -1.44 -0.20 4.34
N GLY A 8 -2.12 -0.38 3.21
CA GLY A 8 -2.55 0.71 2.35
C GLY A 8 -1.43 1.36 1.54
N ARG A 9 -0.20 0.81 1.61
CA ARG A 9 0.96 1.24 0.85
C ARG A 9 1.20 2.74 0.94
N THR A 10 1.26 3.23 2.17
CA THR A 10 1.49 4.64 2.48
C THR A 10 2.89 5.13 2.10
N CYS A 11 3.80 4.21 1.75
CA CYS A 11 5.21 4.45 1.46
C CYS A 11 5.99 5.06 2.65
N GLY A 12 5.45 4.94 3.87
CA GLY A 12 6.05 5.57 5.06
C GLY A 12 5.65 4.94 6.40
N LYS A 13 4.38 4.55 6.58
CA LYS A 13 3.88 3.91 7.81
C LYS A 13 3.92 2.39 7.65
N TYR A 14 4.84 1.73 8.34
CA TYR A 14 5.01 0.29 8.23
C TYR A 14 5.25 -0.38 9.57
N PHE A 15 5.05 -1.68 9.57
CA PHE A 15 5.31 -2.61 10.64
C PHE A 15 6.45 -3.53 10.23
N GLN A 16 7.24 -3.95 11.22
CA GLN A 16 8.24 -5.00 11.09
C GLN A 16 7.93 -6.07 12.12
N ILE A 17 7.90 -7.31 11.68
CA ILE A 17 7.91 -8.48 12.57
C ILE A 17 9.12 -9.33 12.19
N ALA A 18 9.78 -9.94 13.16
CA ALA A 18 10.99 -10.70 12.92
C ALA A 18 11.07 -11.88 13.88
N ALA A 19 11.52 -13.02 13.36
CA ALA A 19 11.75 -14.23 14.14
C ALA A 19 13.14 -14.80 13.83
N GLY A 20 13.92 -15.04 14.87
CA GLY A 20 15.20 -15.74 14.82
C GLY A 20 15.00 -17.25 14.77
N VAL A 21 16.02 -18.00 14.31
CA VAL A 21 15.99 -19.47 14.30
C VAL A 21 15.84 -20.08 15.69
N ASN A 22 16.24 -19.35 16.73
CA ASN A 22 16.07 -19.74 18.14
C ASN A 22 14.66 -19.43 18.70
N GLY A 23 13.72 -19.00 17.87
CA GLY A 23 12.37 -18.61 18.28
C GLY A 23 12.26 -17.21 18.89
N ALA A 24 13.36 -16.43 18.97
CA ALA A 24 13.30 -15.05 19.43
C ALA A 24 12.41 -14.22 18.48
N MET A 25 11.44 -13.49 19.04
CA MET A 25 10.49 -12.66 18.32
C MET A 25 10.80 -11.18 18.55
N TYR A 26 10.57 -10.36 17.53
CA TYR A 26 10.69 -8.90 17.58
C TYR A 26 9.62 -8.26 16.72
N ASP A 27 9.05 -7.16 17.21
CA ASP A 27 8.13 -6.32 16.46
C ASP A 27 8.45 -4.84 16.64
N SER A 28 8.11 -4.04 15.62
CA SER A 28 8.18 -2.59 15.70
C SER A 28 7.24 -1.93 14.70
N ARG A 29 6.93 -0.66 14.96
CA ARG A 29 6.22 0.21 14.03
C ARG A 29 7.11 1.40 13.69
N CYS A 30 7.50 1.53 12.42
CA CYS A 30 8.42 2.58 11.96
C CYS A 30 9.71 2.69 12.82
N LYS A 31 10.33 1.56 13.19
CA LYS A 31 11.50 1.46 14.08
C LYS A 31 11.25 1.92 15.53
N ARG A 32 9.99 2.06 15.94
CA ARG A 32 9.61 2.38 17.32
C ARG A 32 8.98 1.16 17.96
N GLU A 33 9.13 1.05 19.28
CA GLU A 33 8.51 0.00 20.08
C GLU A 33 7.01 -0.05 19.80
N TRP A 34 6.53 -1.26 19.55
CA TRP A 34 5.14 -1.56 19.28
C TRP A 34 4.95 -3.05 19.50
N THR A 35 3.94 -3.41 20.29
CA THR A 35 3.65 -4.81 20.62
C THR A 35 2.35 -5.24 19.95
N THR A 36 2.38 -6.35 19.22
CA THR A 36 1.18 -6.97 18.61
C THR A 36 1.03 -8.43 19.02
N LYS A 37 -0.18 -8.96 18.88
CA LYS A 37 -0.49 -10.37 19.16
C LYS A 37 -0.23 -11.25 17.94
N TRP A 38 1.02 -11.33 17.49
CA TRP A 38 1.43 -12.24 16.42
C TRP A 38 2.16 -13.45 16.98
N SER A 39 2.31 -14.52 16.19
CA SER A 39 3.14 -15.67 16.56
C SER A 39 4.11 -16.06 15.44
N ALA A 40 5.24 -16.65 15.84
CA ALA A 40 6.16 -17.31 14.95
C ALA A 40 6.43 -18.75 15.40
N GLU A 41 6.43 -19.67 14.46
CA GLU A 41 6.83 -21.06 14.68
C GLU A 41 8.04 -21.37 13.81
N VAL A 42 9.11 -21.87 14.41
CA VAL A 42 10.31 -22.29 13.69
C VAL A 42 10.39 -23.81 13.71
N THR A 43 10.45 -24.42 12.53
CA THR A 43 10.62 -25.86 12.38
C THR A 43 11.95 -26.16 11.70
N PHE A 44 12.64 -27.20 12.18
CA PHE A 44 13.90 -27.65 11.63
C PHE A 44 13.70 -28.96 10.88
N SER A 45 14.34 -29.07 9.73
CA SER A 45 14.54 -30.32 9.01
C SER A 45 16.04 -30.58 8.87
N LYS A 46 16.40 -31.71 8.26
CA LYS A 46 17.81 -32.13 8.12
C LYS A 46 18.71 -31.04 7.50
N ASP A 47 18.22 -30.37 6.47
CA ASP A 47 19.01 -29.45 5.64
C ASP A 47 18.45 -28.02 5.58
N ALA A 48 17.37 -27.74 6.32
CA ALA A 48 16.70 -26.45 6.28
C ALA A 48 15.99 -26.12 7.60
N TRP A 49 15.60 -24.86 7.72
CA TRP A 49 14.63 -24.42 8.71
C TRP A 49 13.55 -23.62 8.01
N GLN A 50 12.35 -23.67 8.56
CA GLN A 50 11.21 -22.89 8.11
C GLN A 50 10.74 -22.02 9.26
N VAL A 51 10.17 -20.87 8.92
CA VAL A 51 9.47 -20.03 9.89
C VAL A 51 8.09 -19.70 9.36
N ARG A 52 7.08 -19.92 10.19
CA ARG A 52 5.69 -19.55 9.92
C ARG A 52 5.35 -18.34 10.76
N PHE A 53 4.92 -17.27 10.10
CA PHE A 53 4.39 -16.07 10.77
C PHE A 53 2.87 -16.11 10.72
N THR A 54 2.22 -15.91 11.86
CA THR A 54 0.75 -15.83 11.96
C THR A 54 0.36 -14.45 12.49
N LEU A 55 -0.43 -13.73 11.69
CA LEU A 55 -0.92 -12.39 11.99
C LEU A 55 -2.42 -12.41 12.28
N PRO A 56 -2.89 -11.83 13.40
CA PRO A 56 -4.31 -11.85 13.77
C PRO A 56 -5.14 -10.77 13.05
N PHE A 57 -4.48 -9.78 12.44
CA PHE A 57 -5.10 -8.58 11.87
C PHE A 57 -6.02 -7.79 12.84
N SER A 58 -5.68 -7.81 14.13
CA SER A 58 -6.48 -7.18 15.20
C SER A 58 -6.02 -5.78 15.58
N ASP A 59 -4.83 -5.36 15.13
CA ASP A 59 -4.23 -4.11 15.58
C ASP A 59 -4.71 -2.88 14.80
N PRO A 60 -4.92 -1.74 15.49
CA PRO A 60 -5.16 -0.46 14.83
C PRO A 60 -4.02 -0.10 13.88
N GLY A 61 -4.28 -0.19 12.58
CA GLY A 61 -3.32 0.07 11.51
C GLY A 61 -2.82 -1.18 10.77
N MET A 62 -3.11 -2.39 11.26
CA MET A 62 -2.89 -3.66 10.58
C MET A 62 -4.19 -4.49 10.59
N LEU A 63 -5.26 -3.88 10.08
CA LEU A 63 -6.56 -4.54 9.95
C LEU A 63 -6.56 -5.56 8.82
N ARG A 64 -7.56 -6.46 8.83
CA ARG A 64 -7.68 -7.51 7.82
C ARG A 64 -7.82 -6.87 6.43
N PRO A 65 -6.95 -7.22 5.47
CA PRO A 65 -7.03 -6.67 4.13
C PRO A 65 -8.27 -7.21 3.41
N LYS A 66 -8.89 -6.34 2.61
CA LYS A 66 -9.95 -6.71 1.68
C LYS A 66 -9.36 -7.17 0.36
N ILE A 67 -10.14 -7.87 -0.44
CA ILE A 67 -9.77 -8.21 -1.82
C ILE A 67 -9.50 -6.93 -2.61
N GLY A 68 -8.39 -6.92 -3.36
CA GLY A 68 -7.90 -5.77 -4.10
C GLY A 68 -7.28 -4.67 -3.23
N ASP A 69 -7.04 -4.90 -1.94
CA ASP A 69 -6.16 -4.02 -1.17
C ASP A 69 -4.71 -4.28 -1.57
N ILE A 70 -3.90 -3.21 -1.53
CA ILE A 70 -2.48 -3.24 -1.85
C ILE A 70 -1.71 -2.81 -0.61
N TRP A 71 -0.79 -3.66 -0.16
CA TRP A 71 0.16 -3.33 0.89
C TRP A 71 1.56 -3.21 0.29
N GLY A 72 2.40 -2.37 0.91
CA GLY A 72 3.84 -2.49 0.73
C GLY A 72 4.34 -3.72 1.48
N PHE A 73 5.16 -4.54 0.84
CA PHE A 73 5.70 -5.76 1.43
C PHE A 73 7.20 -5.91 1.17
N ASN A 74 7.91 -6.42 2.17
CA ASN A 74 9.25 -6.95 1.99
C ASN A 74 9.52 -8.14 2.92
N LEU A 75 10.34 -9.09 2.46
CA LEU A 75 10.81 -10.24 3.22
C LEU A 75 12.34 -10.23 3.20
N CYS A 76 12.95 -10.25 4.38
CA CYS A 76 14.40 -10.19 4.54
C CYS A 76 14.93 -11.40 5.31
N ARG A 77 16.12 -11.84 4.94
CA ARG A 77 16.93 -12.80 5.69
C ARG A 77 18.19 -12.10 6.15
N ASN A 78 18.47 -12.22 7.45
CA ASN A 78 19.61 -11.61 8.12
C ASN A 78 20.39 -12.73 8.83
N VAL A 79 21.64 -12.96 8.42
CA VAL A 79 22.51 -14.01 8.94
C VAL A 79 23.75 -13.38 9.55
N LYS A 80 23.70 -13.13 10.86
CA LYS A 80 24.85 -12.56 11.60
C LYS A 80 25.85 -13.61 12.06
N LEU A 81 25.39 -14.82 12.34
CA LEU A 81 26.20 -15.90 12.95
C LEU A 81 27.37 -16.38 12.08
N SER A 82 27.31 -16.21 10.76
CA SER A 82 28.27 -16.81 9.83
C SER A 82 28.90 -15.81 8.85
N GLY A 83 28.84 -14.49 9.11
CA GLY A 83 29.53 -13.50 8.27
C GLY A 83 28.68 -12.35 7.73
N ASN A 84 27.58 -11.97 8.40
CA ASN A 84 26.72 -10.84 8.02
C ASN A 84 26.21 -10.92 6.57
N TYR A 85 25.44 -11.98 6.27
CA TYR A 85 24.75 -12.11 4.99
C TYR A 85 23.34 -11.55 5.07
N PHE A 86 22.99 -10.74 4.07
CA PHE A 86 21.69 -10.10 3.96
C PHE A 86 21.07 -10.44 2.61
N SER A 87 19.80 -10.83 2.60
CA SER A 87 19.01 -10.92 1.39
C SER A 87 17.62 -10.34 1.62
N THR A 88 17.03 -9.83 0.54
CA THR A 88 15.74 -9.11 0.55
C THR A 88 14.97 -9.48 -0.70
N TRP A 89 13.65 -9.62 -0.59
CA TRP A 89 12.79 -9.89 -1.73
C TRP A 89 12.55 -8.63 -2.57
N ALA A 90 12.23 -7.51 -1.93
CA ALA A 90 12.12 -6.22 -2.62
C ALA A 90 13.50 -5.57 -2.79
N GLN A 91 13.71 -4.86 -3.90
CA GLN A 91 14.95 -4.14 -4.21
C GLN A 91 15.06 -2.84 -3.40
N VAL A 92 15.20 -2.98 -2.08
CA VAL A 92 15.34 -1.85 -1.14
C VAL A 92 16.77 -1.32 -1.05
N GLY A 93 17.74 -1.95 -1.72
CA GLY A 93 19.15 -1.56 -1.66
C GLY A 93 19.81 -2.00 -0.35
N SER A 94 20.67 -1.16 0.23
CA SER A 94 21.52 -1.51 1.38
C SER A 94 20.82 -1.46 2.74
N VAL A 95 19.58 -0.95 2.82
CA VAL A 95 18.83 -0.78 4.08
C VAL A 95 17.41 -1.30 3.91
N PHE A 96 16.98 -2.19 4.83
CA PHE A 96 15.65 -2.81 4.76
C PHE A 96 14.50 -1.82 5.01
N HIS A 97 14.71 -0.78 5.80
CA HIS A 97 13.70 0.18 6.23
C HIS A 97 13.40 1.29 5.20
N ARG A 98 13.11 0.91 3.95
CA ARG A 98 12.77 1.83 2.86
C ARG A 98 11.36 1.55 2.34
N PRO A 99 10.31 1.96 3.07
CA PRO A 99 8.92 1.60 2.74
C PRO A 99 8.48 2.07 1.35
N ALA A 100 9.02 3.18 0.85
CA ALA A 100 8.79 3.66 -0.51
C ALA A 100 9.25 2.67 -1.61
N LEU A 101 10.17 1.75 -1.28
CA LEU A 101 10.71 0.73 -2.19
C LEU A 101 10.15 -0.67 -1.92
N PHE A 102 9.19 -0.82 -1.02
CA PHE A 102 8.55 -2.11 -0.80
C PHE A 102 7.81 -2.58 -2.06
N GLY A 103 7.83 -3.88 -2.28
CA GLY A 103 7.07 -4.51 -3.35
C GLY A 103 5.57 -4.44 -3.09
N LYS A 104 4.76 -4.77 -4.10
CA LYS A 104 3.30 -4.78 -3.96
C LYS A 104 2.85 -6.15 -3.48
N LEU A 105 2.16 -6.21 -2.34
CA LEU A 105 1.36 -7.38 -1.95
C LEU A 105 -0.11 -7.05 -2.22
N ILE A 106 -0.71 -7.76 -3.17
CA ILE A 106 -2.10 -7.57 -3.58
C ILE A 106 -2.92 -8.73 -3.04
N PHE A 107 -4.01 -8.44 -2.35
CA PHE A 107 -4.82 -9.46 -1.68
C PHE A 107 -5.97 -9.97 -2.56
N GLY A 108 -6.11 -11.30 -2.67
CA GLY A 108 -7.11 -11.98 -3.50
C GLY A 108 -6.46 -12.80 -4.62
N SER A 109 -7.27 -13.53 -5.40
CA SER A 109 -6.78 -14.06 -6.68
C SER A 109 -6.49 -12.89 -7.63
N PRO A 110 -5.63 -13.07 -8.65
CA PRO A 110 -5.38 -12.04 -9.65
C PRO A 110 -6.67 -11.42 -10.22
N GLU A 111 -7.63 -12.27 -10.60
CA GLU A 111 -8.90 -11.86 -11.21
C GLU A 111 -9.79 -11.11 -10.21
N ALA A 112 -9.95 -11.64 -9.00
CA ALA A 112 -10.78 -11.04 -7.97
C ALA A 112 -10.20 -9.69 -7.50
N ALA A 113 -8.88 -9.61 -7.39
CA ALA A 113 -8.19 -8.38 -7.04
C ALA A 113 -8.34 -7.33 -8.15
N GLU A 114 -8.16 -7.71 -9.42
CA GLU A 114 -8.36 -6.82 -10.57
C GLU A 114 -9.78 -6.26 -10.61
N GLN A 115 -10.79 -7.13 -10.48
CA GLN A 115 -12.20 -6.70 -10.43
C GLN A 115 -12.46 -5.72 -9.27
N ALA A 116 -11.96 -6.03 -8.07
CA ALA A 116 -12.13 -5.17 -6.90
C ALA A 116 -11.43 -3.81 -7.07
N MET A 117 -10.23 -3.78 -7.65
CA MET A 117 -9.51 -2.53 -7.94
C MET A 117 -10.24 -1.69 -8.99
N ASN A 118 -10.69 -2.31 -10.10
CA ASN A 118 -11.47 -1.62 -11.14
C ASN A 118 -12.78 -1.04 -10.57
N ALA A 119 -13.46 -1.78 -9.69
CA ALA A 119 -14.67 -1.30 -9.02
C ALA A 119 -14.39 -0.11 -8.07
N LYS A 120 -13.24 -0.08 -7.40
CA LYS A 120 -12.82 1.08 -6.58
C LYS A 120 -12.58 2.30 -7.45
N VAL A 121 -11.84 2.16 -8.56
CA VAL A 121 -11.58 3.25 -9.51
C VAL A 121 -12.87 3.80 -10.10
N ALA A 122 -13.80 2.93 -10.52
CA ALA A 122 -15.09 3.37 -11.04
C ALA A 122 -15.89 4.21 -10.03
N LYS A 123 -15.90 3.82 -8.75
CA LYS A 123 -16.55 4.58 -7.68
C LYS A 123 -15.88 5.93 -7.42
N GLU A 124 -14.55 5.99 -7.52
CA GLU A 124 -13.84 7.27 -7.41
C GLU A 124 -14.12 8.20 -8.59
N LEU A 125 -14.27 7.66 -9.80
CA LEU A 125 -14.70 8.43 -10.97
C LEU A 125 -16.13 8.98 -10.78
N ASP A 126 -17.06 8.17 -10.26
CA ASP A 126 -18.43 8.63 -9.92
C ASP A 126 -18.42 9.76 -8.91
N ARG A 127 -17.58 9.65 -7.87
CA ARG A 127 -17.43 10.67 -6.85
C ARG A 127 -16.85 11.96 -7.42
N LEU A 128 -15.82 11.86 -8.25
CA LEU A 128 -15.21 13.00 -8.93
C LEU A 128 -16.21 13.70 -9.85
N GLU A 129 -16.98 12.96 -10.65
CA GLU A 129 -18.02 13.54 -11.49
C GLU A 129 -19.03 14.34 -10.65
N LYS A 130 -19.51 13.76 -9.56
CA LYS A 130 -20.46 14.43 -8.65
C LYS A 130 -19.87 15.71 -8.06
N GLU A 131 -18.60 15.69 -7.67
CA GLU A 131 -17.89 16.87 -7.17
C GLU A 131 -17.81 17.96 -8.24
N LEU A 132 -17.36 17.61 -9.45
CA LEU A 132 -17.25 18.54 -10.56
C LEU A 132 -18.61 19.15 -10.94
N ARG A 133 -19.69 18.36 -10.94
CA ARG A 133 -21.05 18.88 -11.18
C ARG A 133 -21.46 19.89 -10.11
N THR A 134 -21.17 19.58 -8.84
CA THR A 134 -21.51 20.45 -7.70
C THR A 134 -20.73 21.77 -7.75
N LYS A 135 -19.47 21.74 -8.18
CA LYS A 135 -18.60 22.92 -8.28
C LYS A 135 -18.66 23.62 -9.66
N GLY A 136 -19.53 23.18 -10.57
CA GLY A 136 -19.64 23.74 -11.92
C GLY A 136 -18.47 23.42 -12.86
N GLY A 137 -17.60 22.49 -12.49
CA GLY A 137 -16.44 22.04 -13.28
C GLY A 137 -16.73 20.93 -14.29
N TYR A 138 -17.92 20.33 -14.28
CA TYR A 138 -18.21 19.13 -15.07
C TYR A 138 -18.04 19.33 -16.59
N GLU A 139 -18.51 20.45 -17.14
CA GLU A 139 -18.48 20.70 -18.59
C GLU A 139 -17.06 20.73 -19.17
N PHE A 140 -16.05 21.12 -18.38
CA PHE A 140 -14.64 21.09 -18.80
C PHE A 140 -14.13 19.67 -19.05
N PHE A 141 -14.68 18.68 -18.34
CA PHE A 141 -14.19 17.30 -18.34
C PHE A 141 -15.19 16.28 -18.87
N ALA A 142 -16.40 16.69 -19.26
CA ALA A 142 -17.48 15.77 -19.66
C ALA A 142 -17.04 14.75 -20.73
N PRO A 143 -16.35 15.13 -21.82
CA PRO A 143 -15.88 14.15 -22.82
C PRO A 143 -14.86 13.16 -22.24
N LYS A 144 -13.94 13.63 -21.39
CA LYS A 144 -12.91 12.79 -20.74
C LYS A 144 -13.56 11.83 -19.74
N ILE A 145 -14.52 12.29 -18.94
CA ILE A 145 -15.26 11.44 -17.99
C ILE A 145 -16.06 10.36 -18.73
N GLN A 146 -16.73 10.72 -19.83
CA GLN A 146 -17.50 9.75 -20.64
C GLN A 146 -16.62 8.66 -21.26
N SER A 147 -15.44 9.01 -21.78
CA SER A 147 -14.51 8.01 -22.35
C SER A 147 -13.96 7.06 -21.28
N LEU A 148 -13.68 7.57 -20.08
CA LEU A 148 -13.15 6.80 -18.96
C LEU A 148 -14.17 5.81 -18.37
N ARG A 149 -15.46 5.90 -18.70
CA ARG A 149 -16.47 4.92 -18.27
C ARG A 149 -16.19 3.49 -18.75
N ARG A 150 -15.47 3.32 -19.86
CA ARG A 150 -15.07 2.01 -20.39
C ARG A 150 -13.84 1.45 -19.68
N LYS A 151 -12.87 2.33 -19.41
CA LYS A 151 -11.61 1.99 -18.77
C LYS A 151 -11.06 3.25 -18.13
N CYS A 152 -10.84 3.19 -16.82
CA CYS A 152 -10.30 4.30 -16.04
C CYS A 152 -9.19 3.76 -15.14
N SER A 153 -8.17 4.57 -14.92
CA SER A 153 -7.11 4.35 -13.94
C SER A 153 -7.14 5.43 -12.86
N GLU A 154 -6.45 5.16 -11.75
CA GLU A 154 -6.25 6.17 -10.70
C GLU A 154 -5.51 7.42 -11.22
N LEU A 155 -4.64 7.26 -12.23
CA LEU A 155 -3.93 8.38 -12.85
C LEU A 155 -4.89 9.28 -13.63
N ASP A 156 -5.83 8.72 -14.38
CA ASP A 156 -6.81 9.52 -15.12
C ASP A 156 -7.66 10.40 -14.17
N ILE A 157 -8.06 9.83 -13.03
CA ILE A 157 -8.81 10.54 -11.99
C ILE A 157 -7.96 11.66 -11.38
N ARG A 158 -6.69 11.36 -11.08
CA ARG A 158 -5.76 12.33 -10.53
C ARG A 158 -5.51 13.47 -11.50
N ASP A 159 -5.29 13.18 -12.78
CA ASP A 159 -5.05 14.20 -13.80
C ASP A 159 -6.22 15.18 -13.90
N ILE A 160 -7.46 14.68 -13.88
CA ILE A 160 -8.66 15.54 -13.86
C ILE A 160 -8.71 16.39 -12.59
N ARG A 161 -8.39 15.83 -11.41
CA ARG A 161 -8.35 16.59 -10.15
C ARG A 161 -7.29 17.69 -10.20
N ASP A 162 -6.08 17.37 -10.65
CA ASP A 162 -4.96 18.30 -10.75
C ASP A 162 -5.30 19.44 -11.73
N GLU A 163 -5.88 19.13 -12.90
CA GLU A 163 -6.38 20.12 -13.85
C GLU A 163 -7.50 21.00 -13.26
N TRP A 164 -8.46 20.40 -12.54
CA TRP A 164 -9.57 21.14 -11.93
C TRP A 164 -9.10 22.14 -10.87
N ILE A 165 -8.13 21.76 -10.03
CA ILE A 165 -7.55 22.64 -9.00
C ILE A 165 -7.03 23.94 -9.63
N VAL A 166 -6.36 23.84 -10.79
CA VAL A 166 -5.84 25.00 -11.51
C VAL A 166 -6.96 25.87 -12.06
N ILE A 167 -7.99 25.27 -12.68
CA ILE A 167 -9.14 25.99 -13.24
C ILE A 167 -9.91 26.73 -12.13
N GLU A 168 -10.17 26.05 -11.01
CA GLU A 168 -10.86 26.61 -9.85
C GLU A 168 -10.09 27.82 -9.29
N ALA A 169 -8.76 27.72 -9.15
CA ALA A 169 -7.92 28.82 -8.70
C ALA A 169 -7.96 30.04 -9.65
N ILE A 170 -7.90 29.80 -10.97
CA ILE A 170 -7.99 30.87 -11.97
C ILE A 170 -9.34 31.58 -11.88
N ASN A 171 -10.44 30.83 -11.80
CA ASN A 171 -11.78 31.41 -11.74
C ASN A 171 -11.99 32.24 -10.47
N ASN A 172 -11.53 31.76 -9.32
CA ASN A 172 -11.60 32.50 -8.05
C ASN A 172 -10.75 33.78 -8.07
N SER A 173 -9.61 33.79 -8.77
CA SER A 173 -8.77 34.99 -8.90
C SER A 173 -9.41 36.10 -9.76
N LYS A 174 -10.29 35.72 -10.69
CA LYS A 174 -11.01 36.66 -11.56
C LYS A 174 -12.21 37.29 -10.85
N THR A 175 -12.87 36.55 -9.95
CA THR A 175 -14.03 37.04 -9.18
C THR A 175 -13.63 37.90 -7.97
N GLY A 176 -12.41 37.76 -7.46
CA GLY A 176 -11.86 38.57 -6.36
C GLY A 176 -11.24 39.93 -6.75
N ARG A 177 -11.26 40.30 -8.04
CA ARG A 177 -10.91 41.66 -8.50
C ARG A 177 -12.19 42.48 -8.70
N ASN A 178 -12.81 42.90 -7.61
CA ASN A 178 -13.82 43.97 -7.58
C ASN A 178 -13.48 44.94 -6.45
#